data_AF-A0A7C3YHD9-F1
#
_entry.id   AF-A0A7C3YHD9-F1
#
_cell.length_a   1.000
_cell.length_b   1.000
_cell.length_c   1.000
_cell.angle_alpha   90.00
_cell.angle_beta   90.00
_cell.angle_gamma   90.00
#
_symmetry.space_group_name_H-M   'P 1'
#
loop_
_entity.id
_entity.type
_entity.pdbx_description
1 polymer ?
#
loop_
_entity_poly.entity_id
_entity_poly.type
_entity_poly.pdbx_seq_one_letter_code
_entity_poly.pdbx_strand_id
1 'polypeptide(L)'
;MIPFIPIFSYLSFNSFDTADLSSSIILEASSTTLARFMLILNTDLIFYFILMPKNMVIRGRPGSGKSTAISLAIEYLRKNGIKIAGMVTPEIRKGGIRVGFEAVDLLTGDRIILASAGYKGPSVGKYGVDIPLFNEFLTKLDSHLNEGDAIFIDEVGKMELMSNLFQKIVEKALDIDKPAVFTAPFYDLPFVSRMIARKDVEFIWINRGESDLVARRITERVLTWLRGEERFLM
;
A
#
# COMPACT_ATOMS: atom_id res chain seq x y z
N MET A 1 -21.33 -21.73 -21.76
CA MET A 1 -20.49 -21.89 -22.96
C MET A 1 -20.83 -20.76 -23.91
N ILE A 2 -19.96 -19.75 -23.96
CA ILE A 2 -20.03 -18.63 -24.90
C ILE A 2 -18.86 -18.86 -25.87
N PRO A 3 -19.06 -18.81 -27.19
CA PRO A 3 -18.04 -19.27 -28.12
C PRO A 3 -16.88 -18.27 -28.19
N PHE A 4 -15.68 -18.85 -28.27
CA PHE A 4 -14.42 -18.21 -28.57
C PHE A 4 -14.45 -17.77 -30.05
N ILE A 5 -14.31 -16.47 -30.33
CA ILE A 5 -14.11 -15.96 -31.70
C ILE A 5 -12.63 -15.58 -31.82
N PRO A 6 -11.86 -16.18 -32.74
CA PRO A 6 -10.44 -15.92 -32.87
C PRO A 6 -10.22 -14.55 -33.54
N ILE A 7 -9.47 -13.69 -32.89
CA ILE A 7 -8.93 -12.48 -33.50
C ILE A 7 -7.69 -12.91 -34.29
N PHE A 8 -7.83 -13.12 -35.59
CA PHE A 8 -6.76 -12.90 -36.56
C PHE A 8 -7.37 -12.88 -37.96
N SER A 9 -7.48 -11.69 -38.55
CA SER A 9 -7.13 -11.40 -39.94
C SER A 9 -7.84 -10.11 -40.36
N TYR A 10 -7.16 -8.98 -40.30
CA TYR A 10 -7.23 -7.93 -41.33
C TYR A 10 -6.12 -6.94 -41.03
N LEU A 11 -5.00 -7.12 -41.74
CA LEU A 11 -4.14 -6.10 -42.35
C LEU A 11 -2.76 -6.72 -42.55
N SER A 12 -2.57 -7.27 -43.76
CA SER A 12 -1.26 -7.61 -44.29
C SER A 12 -0.42 -6.34 -44.39
N PHE A 13 0.65 -6.27 -43.62
CA PHE A 13 1.71 -5.30 -43.85
C PHE A 13 2.49 -5.74 -45.10
N ASN A 14 2.11 -5.21 -46.27
CA ASN A 14 2.97 -5.17 -47.43
C ASN A 14 3.46 -3.73 -47.62
N SER A 15 4.74 -3.54 -47.34
CA SER A 15 5.67 -2.55 -47.92
C SER A 15 5.05 -1.31 -48.58
N PHE A 16 5.02 -0.18 -47.88
CA PHE A 16 4.99 1.14 -48.52
C PHE A 16 5.80 2.16 -47.70
N ASP A 17 6.57 2.96 -48.45
CA ASP A 17 7.57 3.94 -48.02
C ASP A 17 7.06 4.98 -46.99
N THR A 18 7.94 5.30 -46.04
CA THR A 18 7.73 6.18 -44.89
C THR A 18 7.82 7.69 -45.19
N ALA A 19 7.56 8.14 -46.42
CA ALA A 19 7.89 9.52 -46.80
C ALA A 19 6.72 10.47 -47.13
N ASP A 20 5.49 10.00 -47.37
CA ASP A 20 4.46 10.88 -47.98
C ASP A 20 3.06 10.88 -47.34
N LEU A 21 2.92 10.35 -46.11
CA LEU A 21 1.69 10.54 -45.32
C LEU A 21 1.77 11.75 -44.36
N SER A 22 2.66 12.70 -44.66
CA SER A 22 2.68 13.96 -43.93
C SER A 22 1.54 14.85 -44.42
N SER A 23 0.81 15.42 -43.46
CA SER A 23 -0.07 16.59 -43.55
C SER A 23 -1.55 16.46 -43.94
N SER A 24 -2.06 15.37 -44.57
CA SER A 24 -3.49 15.34 -44.97
C SER A 24 -4.39 14.38 -44.17
N ILE A 25 -3.91 13.23 -43.71
CA ILE A 25 -4.75 12.26 -42.95
C ILE A 25 -4.89 12.64 -41.46
N ILE A 26 -4.01 13.50 -40.95
CA ILE A 26 -4.04 13.95 -39.54
C ILE A 26 -5.02 15.11 -39.31
N LEU A 27 -5.48 15.79 -40.38
CA LEU A 27 -6.22 17.05 -40.28
C LEU A 27 -7.75 16.95 -40.43
N GLU A 28 -8.32 15.76 -40.65
CA GLU A 28 -9.78 15.59 -40.83
C GLU A 28 -10.45 14.59 -39.88
N ALA A 29 -9.73 14.09 -38.87
CA ALA A 29 -10.42 13.48 -37.74
C ALA A 29 -11.01 14.61 -36.89
N SER A 30 -12.31 14.88 -37.08
CA SER A 30 -13.09 15.75 -36.19
C SER A 30 -12.66 15.56 -34.74
N SER A 31 -12.52 16.63 -33.97
CA SER A 31 -12.01 16.57 -32.58
C SER A 31 -12.72 15.50 -31.75
N THR A 32 -13.97 15.18 -32.10
CA THR A 32 -14.79 14.10 -31.52
C THR A 32 -14.36 12.68 -31.88
N THR A 33 -13.80 12.40 -33.05
CA THR A 33 -13.34 11.05 -33.45
C THR A 33 -12.01 10.71 -32.80
N LEU A 34 -11.05 11.63 -32.80
CA LEU A 34 -9.79 11.45 -32.05
C LEU A 34 -10.05 11.43 -30.54
N ALA A 35 -10.92 12.32 -30.02
CA ALA A 35 -11.31 12.27 -28.61
C ALA A 35 -12.06 10.97 -28.28
N ARG A 36 -12.95 10.45 -29.14
CA ARG A 36 -13.59 9.14 -28.94
C ARG A 36 -12.61 7.98 -29.04
N PHE A 37 -11.64 8.02 -29.95
CA PHE A 37 -10.62 6.98 -30.08
C PHE A 37 -9.67 7.00 -28.87
N MET A 38 -9.28 8.18 -28.41
CA MET A 38 -8.54 8.35 -27.15
C MET A 38 -9.38 7.96 -25.93
N LEU A 39 -10.71 8.20 -25.91
CA LEU A 39 -11.59 7.73 -24.85
C LEU A 39 -11.70 6.21 -24.86
N ILE A 40 -11.88 5.57 -26.02
CA ILE A 40 -12.05 4.13 -26.18
C ILE A 40 -10.74 3.37 -25.87
N LEU A 41 -9.58 3.95 -26.20
CA LEU A 41 -8.28 3.40 -25.80
C LEU A 41 -7.94 3.69 -24.31
N ASN A 42 -8.50 4.76 -23.72
CA ASN A 42 -8.32 5.08 -22.30
C ASN A 42 -9.42 4.53 -21.40
N THR A 43 -10.55 4.00 -21.88
CA THR A 43 -11.61 3.50 -21.01
C THR A 43 -11.10 2.34 -20.17
N ASP A 44 -10.29 1.44 -20.74
CA ASP A 44 -9.67 0.35 -20.00
C ASP A 44 -8.68 0.88 -18.96
N LEU A 45 -7.96 1.96 -19.27
CA LEU A 45 -7.01 2.58 -18.36
C LEU A 45 -7.74 3.33 -17.22
N ILE A 46 -8.80 4.06 -17.54
CA ILE A 46 -9.68 4.75 -16.58
C ILE A 46 -10.36 3.72 -15.68
N PHE A 47 -10.94 2.65 -16.24
CA PHE A 47 -11.50 1.54 -15.47
C PHE A 47 -10.41 0.86 -14.63
N TYR A 48 -9.21 0.65 -15.16
CA TYR A 48 -8.09 0.10 -14.40
C TYR A 48 -7.74 0.97 -13.19
N PHE A 49 -7.66 2.30 -13.35
CA PHE A 49 -7.41 3.21 -12.23
C PHE A 49 -8.57 3.23 -11.22
N ILE A 50 -9.82 3.24 -11.69
CA ILE A 50 -11.03 3.18 -10.85
C ILE A 50 -11.11 1.83 -10.09
N LEU A 51 -10.65 0.75 -10.71
CA LEU A 51 -10.68 -0.61 -10.15
C LEU A 51 -9.39 -0.97 -9.41
N MET A 52 -8.37 -0.10 -9.42
CA MET A 52 -7.11 -0.39 -8.76
C MET A 52 -7.33 -0.33 -7.25
N PRO A 53 -7.03 -1.41 -6.51
CA PRO A 53 -7.11 -1.37 -5.05
C PRO A 53 -6.14 -0.32 -4.52
N LYS A 54 -6.68 0.62 -3.75
CA LYS A 54 -5.95 1.70 -3.10
C LYS A 54 -5.06 1.18 -1.97
N ASN A 55 -5.56 0.17 -1.25
CA ASN A 55 -4.94 -0.34 -0.04
C ASN A 55 -4.17 -1.63 -0.32
N MET A 56 -3.10 -1.89 0.43
CA MET A 56 -2.28 -3.10 0.31
C MET A 56 -2.08 -3.74 1.68
N VAL A 57 -2.22 -5.07 1.75
CA VAL A 57 -1.92 -5.85 2.96
C VAL A 57 -0.86 -6.89 2.63
N ILE A 58 0.29 -6.78 3.30
CA ILE A 58 1.42 -7.68 3.13
C ILE A 58 1.42 -8.73 4.24
N ARG A 59 1.33 -10.02 3.89
CA ARG A 59 1.52 -11.15 4.82
C ARG A 59 2.66 -12.05 4.37
N GLY A 60 3.24 -12.75 5.32
CA GLY A 60 4.29 -13.72 5.08
C GLY A 60 4.74 -14.34 6.39
N ARG A 61 5.48 -15.45 6.28
CA ARG A 61 5.99 -16.19 7.46
C ARG A 61 6.80 -15.27 8.38
N PRO A 62 6.87 -15.55 9.69
CA PRO A 62 7.80 -14.85 10.57
C PRO A 62 9.23 -14.85 10.00
N GLY A 63 9.89 -13.69 9.98
CA GLY A 63 11.22 -13.55 9.39
C GLY A 63 11.29 -13.56 7.86
N SER A 64 10.16 -13.47 7.14
CA SER A 64 10.16 -13.39 5.67
C SER A 64 10.67 -12.06 5.10
N GLY A 65 10.83 -11.03 5.94
CA GLY A 65 11.31 -9.72 5.51
C GLY A 65 10.23 -8.67 5.21
N LYS A 66 9.02 -8.83 5.77
CA LYS A 66 7.92 -7.83 5.72
C LYS A 66 8.38 -6.43 6.10
N SER A 67 8.88 -6.25 7.32
CA SER A 67 9.34 -4.95 7.82
C SER A 67 10.52 -4.39 7.02
N THR A 68 11.36 -5.26 6.45
CA THR A 68 12.41 -4.84 5.50
C THR A 68 11.81 -4.30 4.21
N ALA A 69 10.80 -4.97 3.64
CA ALA A 69 10.11 -4.50 2.45
C ALA A 69 9.42 -3.15 2.69
N ILE A 70 8.77 -2.98 3.85
CA ILE A 70 8.17 -1.71 4.26
C ILE A 70 9.22 -0.61 4.38
N SER A 71 10.33 -0.89 5.06
CA SER A 71 11.42 0.09 5.26
C SER A 71 12.00 0.56 3.92
N LEU A 72 12.25 -0.37 3.00
CA LEU A 72 12.72 -0.06 1.65
C LEU A 72 11.69 0.75 0.83
N ALA A 73 10.41 0.37 0.89
CA ALA A 73 9.35 1.11 0.19
C ALA A 73 9.24 2.55 0.71
N ILE A 74 9.27 2.75 2.03
CA ILE A 74 9.28 4.08 2.64
C ILE A 74 10.49 4.88 2.18
N GLU A 75 11.67 4.27 2.11
CA GLU A 75 12.88 4.93 1.62
C GLU A 75 12.72 5.38 0.15
N TYR A 76 12.24 4.50 -0.72
CA TYR A 76 12.03 4.81 -2.13
C TYR A 76 10.98 5.91 -2.32
N LEU A 77 9.89 5.87 -1.58
CA LEU A 77 8.83 6.87 -1.65
C LEU A 77 9.32 8.24 -1.15
N ARG A 78 10.05 8.29 -0.03
CA ARG A 78 10.65 9.54 0.47
C ARG A 78 11.66 10.14 -0.51
N LYS A 79 12.44 9.30 -1.21
CA LYS A 79 13.33 9.76 -2.30
C LYS A 79 12.56 10.38 -3.47
N ASN A 80 11.29 10.02 -3.67
CA ASN A 80 10.38 10.62 -4.63
C ASN A 80 9.57 11.80 -4.04
N GLY A 81 9.93 12.30 -2.86
CA GLY A 81 9.27 13.45 -2.23
C GLY A 81 7.95 13.13 -1.53
N ILE A 82 7.56 11.85 -1.43
CA ILE A 82 6.29 11.45 -0.82
C ILE A 82 6.39 11.50 0.70
N LYS A 83 5.45 12.21 1.35
CA LYS A 83 5.30 12.30 2.79
C LYS A 83 4.54 11.07 3.30
N ILE A 84 5.13 10.32 4.22
CA ILE A 84 4.54 9.08 4.75
C ILE A 84 4.07 9.28 6.19
N ALA A 85 2.78 9.07 6.44
CA ALA A 85 2.19 9.02 7.79
C ALA A 85 1.97 7.56 8.24
N GLY A 86 1.65 7.37 9.51
CA GLY A 86 1.42 6.05 10.11
C GLY A 86 2.55 5.66 11.07
N MET A 87 2.73 4.36 11.29
CA MET A 87 3.65 3.87 12.30
C MET A 87 4.36 2.56 11.91
N VAL A 88 5.52 2.33 12.52
CA VAL A 88 6.26 1.06 12.46
C VAL A 88 6.53 0.54 13.87
N THR A 89 6.65 -0.78 14.03
CA THR A 89 6.88 -1.44 15.32
C THR A 89 8.20 -2.23 15.35
N PRO A 90 9.36 -1.55 15.38
CA PRO A 90 10.64 -2.22 15.34
C PRO A 90 10.92 -3.02 16.62
N GLU A 91 11.64 -4.13 16.48
CA GLU A 91 12.08 -4.92 17.62
C GLU A 91 13.19 -4.24 18.41
N ILE A 92 13.08 -4.24 19.74
CA ILE A 92 14.17 -3.85 20.63
C ILE A 92 15.00 -5.10 20.93
N ARG A 93 16.29 -5.07 20.58
CA ARG A 93 17.23 -6.16 20.85
C ARG A 93 18.40 -5.68 21.71
N LYS A 94 18.76 -6.48 22.72
CA LYS A 94 19.96 -6.29 23.56
C LYS A 94 20.78 -7.59 23.54
N GLY A 95 22.04 -7.51 23.12
CA GLY A 95 22.89 -8.69 22.98
C GLY A 95 22.31 -9.76 22.02
N GLY A 96 21.66 -9.34 20.93
CA GLY A 96 20.99 -10.24 19.99
C GLY A 96 19.63 -10.80 20.45
N ILE A 97 19.29 -10.66 21.73
CA ILE A 97 18.04 -11.13 22.32
C ILE A 97 16.97 -10.04 22.21
N ARG A 98 15.78 -10.42 21.72
CA ARG A 98 14.63 -9.52 21.67
C ARG A 98 14.05 -9.29 23.07
N VAL A 99 14.11 -8.03 23.51
CA VAL A 99 13.67 -7.59 24.85
C VAL A 99 12.35 -6.80 24.82
N GLY A 100 11.90 -6.34 23.66
CA GLY A 100 10.65 -5.62 23.51
C GLY A 100 10.39 -5.17 22.08
N PHE A 101 9.43 -4.25 21.93
CA PHE A 101 9.00 -3.63 20.69
C PHE A 101 8.74 -2.15 20.94
N GLU A 102 9.10 -1.30 19.98
CA GLU A 102 8.70 0.11 19.98
C GLU A 102 7.44 0.29 19.12
N ALA A 103 6.76 1.42 19.30
CA ALA A 103 5.94 2.02 18.27
C ALA A 103 6.59 3.35 17.88
N VAL A 104 6.79 3.57 16.58
CA VAL A 104 7.47 4.76 16.04
C VAL A 104 6.57 5.41 15.01
N ASP A 105 6.33 6.70 15.19
CA ASP A 105 5.59 7.53 14.26
C ASP A 105 6.45 7.85 13.03
N LEU A 106 5.93 7.58 11.83
CA LEU A 106 6.66 7.79 10.58
C LEU A 106 6.77 9.26 10.17
N LEU A 107 5.92 10.13 10.72
CA LEU A 107 5.87 11.54 10.39
C LEU A 107 6.66 12.39 11.38
N THR A 108 6.45 12.18 12.67
CA THR A 108 7.07 12.98 13.73
C THR A 108 8.38 12.37 14.25
N GLY A 109 8.53 11.05 14.11
CA GLY A 109 9.64 10.29 14.71
C GLY A 109 9.44 9.99 16.21
N ASP A 110 8.31 10.41 16.79
CA ASP A 110 7.92 10.09 18.17
C ASP A 110 7.93 8.58 18.38
N ARG A 111 8.36 8.14 19.56
CA ARG A 111 8.45 6.72 19.87
C ARG A 111 8.14 6.40 21.32
N ILE A 112 7.59 5.22 21.52
CA ILE A 112 7.32 4.63 22.83
C ILE A 112 7.76 3.17 22.87
N ILE A 113 7.95 2.61 24.06
CA ILE A 113 8.06 1.16 24.24
C ILE A 113 6.63 0.60 24.27
N LEU A 114 6.22 -0.04 23.17
CA LEU A 114 4.90 -0.66 23.05
C LEU A 114 4.77 -1.87 23.96
N ALA A 115 5.78 -2.74 23.96
CA ALA A 115 5.78 -3.96 24.74
C ALA A 115 7.19 -4.33 25.20
N SER A 116 7.31 -4.89 26.39
CA SER A 116 8.60 -5.32 26.94
C SER A 116 8.49 -6.62 27.73
N ALA A 117 9.60 -7.35 27.80
CA ALA A 117 9.68 -8.54 28.63
C ALA A 117 9.59 -8.15 30.11
N GLY A 118 8.56 -8.65 30.81
CA GLY A 118 8.35 -8.39 32.25
C GLY A 118 7.38 -7.25 32.57
N TYR A 119 6.83 -6.55 31.58
CA TYR A 119 5.72 -5.61 31.81
C TYR A 119 4.44 -6.36 32.18
N LYS A 120 3.71 -5.89 33.20
CA LYS A 120 2.50 -6.55 33.73
C LYS A 120 1.22 -6.04 33.03
N GLY A 121 1.15 -6.21 31.72
CA GLY A 121 -0.02 -5.88 30.89
C GLY A 121 -0.58 -7.09 30.14
N PRO A 122 -1.64 -6.91 29.33
CA PRO A 122 -2.05 -7.90 28.33
C PRO A 122 -0.83 -8.35 27.52
N SER A 123 -0.65 -9.66 27.37
CA SER A 123 0.64 -10.22 26.94
C SER A 123 0.53 -11.14 25.73
N VAL A 124 1.57 -11.12 24.90
CA VAL A 124 1.79 -12.13 23.85
C VAL A 124 3.12 -12.82 24.14
N GLY A 125 3.04 -14.06 24.61
CA GLY A 125 4.19 -14.76 25.18
C GLY A 125 4.70 -14.04 26.43
N LYS A 126 5.99 -13.72 26.47
CA LYS A 126 6.63 -13.02 27.61
C LYS A 126 6.55 -11.49 27.56
N TYR A 127 5.99 -10.93 26.50
CA TYR A 127 5.96 -9.48 26.28
C TYR A 127 4.61 -8.92 26.70
N GLY A 128 4.59 -8.10 27.75
CA GLY A 128 3.42 -7.34 28.15
C GLY A 128 3.34 -6.03 27.39
N VAL A 129 2.13 -5.67 26.96
CA VAL A 129 1.83 -4.46 26.19
C VAL A 129 1.36 -3.35 27.13
N ASP A 130 1.95 -2.16 27.00
CA ASP A 130 1.51 -0.95 27.70
C ASP A 130 0.38 -0.26 26.91
N ILE A 131 -0.85 -0.74 27.10
CA ILE A 131 -2.03 -0.24 26.37
C ILE A 131 -2.31 1.25 26.64
N PRO A 132 -2.24 1.76 27.88
CA PRO A 132 -2.39 3.19 28.13
C PRO A 132 -1.38 4.04 27.35
N LEU A 133 -0.09 3.71 27.43
CA LEU A 133 0.95 4.44 26.71
C LEU A 133 0.76 4.34 25.18
N PHE A 134 0.37 3.17 24.69
CA PHE A 134 0.07 2.98 23.28
C PHE A 134 -1.11 3.84 22.83
N ASN A 135 -2.18 3.93 23.63
CA ASN A 135 -3.33 4.79 23.30
C ASN A 135 -2.97 6.28 23.29
N GLU A 136 -2.09 6.74 24.16
CA GLU A 136 -1.57 8.11 24.13
C GLU A 136 -0.80 8.39 22.84
N PHE A 137 0.09 7.48 22.45
CA PHE A 137 0.81 7.54 21.17
C PHE A 137 -0.16 7.58 19.98
N LEU A 138 -1.15 6.68 19.98
CA LEU A 138 -2.15 6.58 18.91
C LEU A 138 -3.04 7.81 18.80
N THR A 139 -3.34 8.48 19.91
CA THR A 139 -4.12 9.72 19.90
C THR A 139 -3.37 10.83 19.16
N LYS A 140 -2.05 10.92 19.36
CA LYS A 140 -1.19 11.86 18.63
C LYS A 140 -1.11 11.46 17.15
N LEU A 141 -0.81 10.20 16.87
CA LEU A 141 -0.75 9.67 15.50
C LEU A 141 -2.02 9.99 14.71
N ASP A 142 -3.20 9.78 15.31
CA ASP A 142 -4.49 10.01 14.66
C ASP A 142 -4.73 11.48 14.26
N SER A 143 -4.16 12.42 15.03
CA SER A 143 -4.31 13.86 14.81
C SER A 143 -3.68 14.34 13.51
N HIS A 144 -2.64 13.66 13.03
CA HIS A 144 -1.91 14.02 11.82
C HIS A 144 -1.81 12.86 10.81
N LEU A 145 -2.59 11.80 10.99
CA LEU A 145 -2.60 10.63 10.10
C LEU A 145 -2.92 11.02 8.66
N ASN A 146 -3.82 11.99 8.47
CA ASN A 146 -4.24 12.48 7.16
C ASN A 146 -3.26 13.50 6.54
N GLU A 147 -2.17 13.86 7.21
CA GLU A 147 -1.21 14.83 6.67
C GLU A 147 -0.17 14.22 5.72
N GLY A 148 -0.02 12.89 5.70
CA GLY A 148 0.84 12.20 4.74
C GLY A 148 0.16 12.02 3.39
N ASP A 149 0.92 11.83 2.33
CA ASP A 149 0.44 11.47 1.00
C ASP A 149 0.08 9.97 0.93
N ALA A 150 0.73 9.15 1.75
CA ALA A 150 0.44 7.73 1.93
C ALA A 150 0.52 7.32 3.40
N ILE A 151 -0.18 6.24 3.77
CA ILE A 151 -0.24 5.74 5.14
C ILE A 151 0.43 4.36 5.21
N PHE A 152 1.33 4.17 6.17
CA PHE A 152 2.03 2.91 6.39
C PHE A 152 1.87 2.44 7.84
N ILE A 153 1.41 1.20 8.05
CA ILE A 153 1.28 0.59 9.38
C ILE A 153 1.93 -0.80 9.38
N ASP A 154 3.08 -0.91 10.04
CA ASP A 154 3.81 -2.17 10.25
C ASP A 154 3.93 -2.43 11.76
N GLU A 155 3.23 -3.37 12.41
CA GLU A 155 2.32 -4.43 11.92
C GLU A 155 0.91 -4.32 12.53
N VAL A 156 -0.12 -4.77 11.79
CA VAL A 156 -1.48 -5.02 12.32
C VAL A 156 -1.53 -6.39 12.99
N GLY A 157 -0.82 -6.50 14.11
CA GLY A 157 -0.57 -7.75 14.82
C GLY A 157 -1.40 -7.93 16.09
N LYS A 158 -1.25 -9.10 16.73
CA LYS A 158 -1.98 -9.43 17.97
C LYS A 158 -1.69 -8.45 19.11
N MET A 159 -0.49 -7.90 19.20
CA MET A 159 -0.11 -6.98 20.28
C MET A 159 -0.81 -5.63 20.11
N GLU A 160 -0.77 -5.08 18.91
CA GLU A 160 -1.32 -3.78 18.56
C GLU A 160 -2.85 -3.81 18.61
N LEU A 161 -3.46 -4.90 18.13
CA LEU A 161 -4.91 -5.10 18.14
C LEU A 161 -5.52 -5.28 19.55
N MET A 162 -4.70 -5.40 20.61
CA MET A 162 -5.20 -5.32 21.99
C MET A 162 -5.75 -3.92 22.31
N SER A 163 -5.34 -2.88 21.56
CA SER A 163 -5.94 -1.56 21.63
C SER A 163 -7.15 -1.46 20.70
N ASN A 164 -8.31 -1.13 21.26
CA ASN A 164 -9.50 -0.78 20.47
C ASN A 164 -9.31 0.54 19.70
N LEU A 165 -8.47 1.45 20.19
CA LEU A 165 -8.16 2.69 19.47
C LEU A 165 -7.33 2.39 18.21
N PHE A 166 -6.36 1.47 18.32
CA PHE A 166 -5.58 1.03 17.16
C PHE A 166 -6.47 0.42 16.07
N GLN A 167 -7.42 -0.44 16.46
CA GLN A 167 -8.40 -1.01 15.52
C GLN A 167 -9.17 0.07 14.76
N LYS A 168 -9.66 1.11 15.46
CA LYS A 168 -10.37 2.24 14.84
C LYS A 168 -9.46 3.05 13.90
N ILE A 169 -8.20 3.25 14.27
CA ILE A 169 -7.23 3.97 13.44
C ILE A 169 -6.92 3.19 12.17
N VAL A 170 -6.78 1.86 12.25
CA VAL A 170 -6.58 1.02 11.05
C VAL A 170 -7.81 1.07 10.14
N GLU A 171 -9.02 0.99 10.69
CA GLU A 171 -10.27 1.16 9.92
C GLU A 171 -10.32 2.54 9.24
N LYS A 172 -10.05 3.62 9.98
CA LYS A 172 -9.95 4.98 9.44
C LYS A 172 -8.90 5.08 8.33
N ALA A 173 -7.72 4.49 8.53
CA ALA A 173 -6.64 4.50 7.54
C ALA A 173 -7.03 3.84 6.21
N LEU A 174 -7.81 2.76 6.25
CA LEU A 174 -8.34 2.09 5.05
C LEU A 174 -9.34 2.99 4.29
N ASP A 175 -10.09 3.81 5.02
CA ASP A 175 -11.18 4.63 4.48
C ASP A 175 -10.71 6.02 4.01
N ILE A 176 -9.60 6.55 4.54
CA ILE A 176 -8.98 7.78 4.02
C ILE A 176 -8.66 7.61 2.53
N ASP A 177 -9.01 8.59 1.70
CA ASP A 177 -8.76 8.57 0.26
C ASP A 177 -7.28 8.85 -0.05
N LYS A 178 -6.42 7.90 0.37
CA LYS A 178 -4.95 7.85 0.20
C LYS A 178 -4.52 6.38 0.16
N PRO A 179 -3.39 6.03 -0.48
CA PRO A 179 -2.93 4.66 -0.51
C PRO A 179 -2.41 4.28 0.88
N ALA A 180 -2.97 3.21 1.44
CA ALA A 180 -2.60 2.71 2.76
C ALA A 180 -1.98 1.31 2.67
N VAL A 181 -0.86 1.11 3.35
CA VAL A 181 -0.03 -0.09 3.28
C VAL A 181 0.12 -0.67 4.68
N PHE A 182 -0.28 -1.93 4.83
CA PHE A 182 -0.28 -2.62 6.10
C PHE A 182 0.55 -3.89 6.02
N THR A 183 1.24 -4.25 7.09
CA THR A 183 1.71 -5.63 7.27
C THR A 183 0.80 -6.36 8.27
N ALA A 184 0.73 -7.68 8.14
CA ALA A 184 -0.03 -8.51 9.06
C ALA A 184 0.66 -9.86 9.31
N PRO A 185 0.35 -10.52 10.44
CA PRO A 185 1.01 -11.76 10.83
C PRO A 185 0.57 -12.93 9.95
N PHE A 186 1.39 -13.99 9.91
CA PHE A 186 1.07 -15.23 9.18
C PHE A 186 -0.17 -15.96 9.71
N TYR A 187 -0.39 -15.94 11.03
CA TYR A 187 -1.52 -16.61 11.66
C TYR A 187 -2.80 -15.77 11.53
N ASP A 188 -3.96 -16.43 11.55
CA ASP A 188 -5.22 -15.76 11.32
C ASP A 188 -5.69 -14.95 12.52
N LEU A 189 -6.17 -13.75 12.20
CA LEU A 189 -6.76 -12.81 13.12
C LEU A 189 -8.06 -12.32 12.47
N PRO A 190 -9.23 -12.43 13.13
CA PRO A 190 -10.50 -12.03 12.53
C PRO A 190 -10.52 -10.60 11.99
N PHE A 191 -9.82 -9.68 12.66
CA PHE A 191 -9.65 -8.30 12.20
C PHE A 191 -8.91 -8.23 10.85
N VAL A 192 -7.77 -8.92 10.73
CA VAL A 192 -6.96 -8.98 9.50
C VAL A 192 -7.74 -9.66 8.39
N SER A 193 -8.50 -10.72 8.68
CA SER A 193 -9.34 -11.40 7.69
C SER A 193 -10.40 -10.47 7.11
N ARG A 194 -11.04 -9.62 7.94
CA ARG A 194 -11.99 -8.60 7.46
C ARG A 194 -11.30 -7.54 6.61
N MET A 195 -10.11 -7.10 7.01
CA MET A 195 -9.31 -6.14 6.24
C MET A 195 -8.99 -6.68 4.84
N ILE A 196 -8.52 -7.91 4.72
CA ILE A 196 -8.17 -8.55 3.44
C ILE A 196 -9.41 -8.81 2.56
N ALA A 197 -10.58 -9.00 3.16
CA ALA A 197 -11.82 -9.23 2.42
C ALA A 197 -12.41 -7.98 1.77
N ARG A 198 -11.86 -6.77 2.04
CA ARG A 198 -12.31 -5.54 1.40
C ARG A 198 -11.94 -5.54 -0.09
N LYS A 199 -12.82 -4.97 -0.92
CA LYS A 199 -12.63 -4.90 -2.38
C LYS A 199 -11.53 -3.92 -2.81
N ASP A 200 -11.25 -2.93 -1.97
CA ASP A 200 -10.22 -1.90 -2.19
C ASP A 200 -8.84 -2.30 -1.63
N VAL A 201 -8.68 -3.56 -1.20
CA VAL A 201 -7.44 -4.11 -0.64
C VAL A 201 -6.82 -5.14 -1.57
N GLU A 202 -5.56 -4.91 -1.95
CA GLU A 202 -4.70 -5.88 -2.59
C GLU A 202 -3.96 -6.72 -1.52
N PHE A 203 -4.10 -8.04 -1.61
CA PHE A 203 -3.33 -8.95 -0.78
C PHE A 203 -1.99 -9.29 -1.43
N ILE A 204 -0.89 -9.10 -0.70
CA ILE A 204 0.47 -9.43 -1.17
C ILE A 204 1.09 -10.45 -0.21
N TRP A 205 1.42 -11.61 -0.75
CA TRP A 205 2.24 -12.58 -0.03
C TRP A 205 3.73 -12.32 -0.27
N ILE A 206 4.53 -12.34 0.79
CA ILE A 206 6.00 -12.20 0.71
C ILE A 206 6.73 -13.44 1.24
N ASN A 207 7.65 -13.94 0.43
CA ASN A 207 8.62 -14.96 0.80
C ASN A 207 9.98 -14.35 1.15
N ARG A 208 10.81 -15.15 1.82
CA ARG A 208 12.16 -14.74 2.20
C ARG A 208 12.99 -14.46 0.94
N GLY A 209 13.66 -13.31 0.91
CA GLY A 209 14.47 -12.87 -0.23
C GLY A 209 13.73 -11.97 -1.22
N GLU A 210 12.42 -11.77 -1.04
CA GLU A 210 11.60 -10.93 -1.93
C GLU A 210 11.41 -9.50 -1.41
N SER A 211 12.08 -9.09 -0.32
CA SER A 211 11.85 -7.78 0.31
C SER A 211 12.01 -6.61 -0.65
N ASP A 212 13.04 -6.61 -1.50
CA ASP A 212 13.28 -5.55 -2.50
C ASP A 212 12.19 -5.55 -3.59
N LEU A 213 11.85 -6.73 -4.10
CA LEU A 213 10.81 -6.91 -5.12
C LEU A 213 9.45 -6.39 -4.62
N VAL A 214 9.07 -6.78 -3.40
CA VAL A 214 7.82 -6.34 -2.78
C VAL A 214 7.87 -4.84 -2.49
N ALA A 215 9.00 -4.30 -2.04
CA ALA A 215 9.18 -2.87 -1.81
C ALA A 215 8.98 -2.04 -3.08
N ARG A 216 9.54 -2.49 -4.21
CA ARG A 216 9.35 -1.83 -5.52
C ARG A 216 7.89 -1.89 -5.95
N ARG A 217 7.22 -3.04 -5.82
CA ARG A 217 5.78 -3.16 -6.12
C ARG A 217 4.94 -2.20 -5.29
N ILE A 218 5.20 -2.10 -3.98
CA ILE A 218 4.51 -1.14 -3.09
C ILE A 218 4.74 0.29 -3.58
N THR A 219 6.00 0.63 -3.87
CA THR A 219 6.39 1.97 -4.35
C THR A 219 5.69 2.32 -5.65
N GLU A 220 5.71 1.43 -6.64
CA GLU A 220 5.05 1.61 -7.93
C GLU A 220 3.54 1.79 -7.76
N ARG A 221 2.89 0.98 -6.92
CA ARG A 221 1.45 1.10 -6.63
C ARG A 221 1.10 2.46 -6.02
N VAL A 222 1.82 2.88 -4.99
CA VAL A 222 1.60 4.18 -4.33
C VAL A 222 1.80 5.33 -5.33
N LEU A 223 2.91 5.35 -6.07
CA LEU A 223 3.18 6.40 -7.06
C LEU A 223 2.20 6.39 -8.24
N THR A 224 1.67 5.22 -8.61
CA THR A 224 0.67 5.11 -9.67
C THR A 224 -0.67 5.69 -9.20
N TRP A 225 -1.06 5.38 -7.97
CA TRP A 225 -2.28 5.93 -7.38
C TRP A 225 -2.21 7.46 -7.27
N LEU A 226 -1.12 8.01 -6.71
CA LEU A 226 -0.94 9.45 -6.54
C LEU A 226 -0.91 10.22 -7.88
N ARG A 227 -0.30 9.65 -8.92
CA ARG A 227 -0.30 10.24 -10.28
C ARG A 227 -1.64 10.10 -11.00
N GLY A 228 -2.45 9.11 -10.61
CA GLY A 228 -3.78 8.91 -11.15
C GLY A 228 -4.72 10.05 -10.77
N GLU A 229 -4.63 10.54 -9.52
CA GLU A 229 -5.42 11.68 -9.04
C GLU A 229 -5.12 12.98 -9.80
N GLU A 230 -3.84 13.25 -10.10
CA GLU A 230 -3.43 14.45 -10.84
C GLU A 230 -4.08 14.55 -12.23
N ARG A 231 -4.46 13.41 -12.84
CA ARG A 231 -5.08 13.38 -14.18
C ARG A 231 -6.60 13.57 -14.19
N PHE A 232 -7.29 13.34 -13.07
CA PHE A 232 -8.74 13.56 -12.99
C PHE A 232 -9.10 14.99 -12.54
N LEU A 233 -8.11 15.76 -12.08
CA LEU A 233 -8.25 17.15 -11.61
C LEU A 233 -7.80 18.21 -12.64
N MET A 234 -7.26 17.79 -13.81
CA MET A 234 -6.98 18.64 -14.97
C MET A 234 -8.00 18.42 -16.08
#